data_AF-T2IV25-F1
#
_entry.id   AF-T2IV25-F1
#
_cell.length_a   1.000
_cell.length_b   1.000
_cell.length_c   1.000
_cell.angle_alpha   90.00
_cell.angle_beta   90.00
_cell.angle_gamma   90.00
#
_symmetry.space_group_name_H-M   'P 1'
#
loop_
_entity.id
_entity.type
_entity.pdbx_description
1 polymer ?
#
loop_
_entity_poly.entity_id
_entity_poly.type
_entity_poly.pdbx_seq_one_letter_code
_entity_poly.pdbx_strand_id
1 'polypeptide(L)' 'MSQTIQFHQILEMIDSLSLDEQDDLINIIRHRQIEKRREEIAKNIVQARQDYQQGKVFRGNIDDIITELNND' A
#
# COMPACT_ATOMS: atom_id res chain seq x y z
N MET A 1 8.14 25.63 4.74
CA MET A 1 8.02 25.00 6.07
C MET A 1 6.63 24.39 6.13
N SER A 2 6.52 23.07 5.98
CA SER A 2 5.22 22.39 6.09
C SER A 2 4.81 22.35 7.55
N GLN A 3 3.70 22.99 7.91
CA GLN A 3 3.15 22.83 9.25
C GLN A 3 2.61 21.40 9.35
N THR A 4 3.17 20.62 10.28
CA THR A 4 2.63 19.31 10.64
C THR A 4 1.32 19.54 11.38
N ILE A 5 0.20 19.34 10.70
CA ILE A 5 -1.12 19.35 11.31
C ILE A 5 -1.24 18.06 12.13
N GLN A 6 -1.59 18.19 13.41
CA GLN A 6 -1.80 17.04 14.28
C GLN A 6 -3.12 16.34 13.97
N PHE A 7 -3.20 15.05 14.24
CA PHE A 7 -4.41 14.27 13.95
C PHE A 7 -5.68 14.84 14.59
N HIS A 8 -5.60 15.36 15.83
CA HIS A 8 -6.76 15.97 16.48
C HIS A 8 -7.28 17.21 15.72
N GLN A 9 -6.39 18.03 15.15
CA GLN A 9 -6.77 19.21 14.39
C GLN A 9 -7.46 18.82 13.09
N ILE A 10 -7.11 17.66 12.51
CA ILE A 10 -7.80 17.11 11.35
C ILE A 10 -9.24 16.72 11.72
N LEU A 11 -9.45 16.10 12.88
CA LEU A 11 -10.80 15.77 13.35
C LEU A 11 -11.64 17.04 13.56
N GLU A 12 -11.09 18.06 14.21
CA GLU A 12 -11.77 19.35 14.40
C GLU A 12 -12.16 20.02 13.08
N MET A 13 -11.31 19.92 12.05
CA MET A 13 -11.64 20.43 10.71
C MET A 13 -12.74 19.59 10.03
N ILE A 14 -12.76 18.27 10.21
CA ILE A 14 -13.82 17.40 9.68
C ILE A 14 -15.15 17.71 10.36
N ASP A 15 -15.15 17.96 11.66
CA ASP A 15 -16.36 18.31 12.43
C ASP A 15 -17.01 19.63 11.96
N SER A 16 -16.24 20.50 11.30
CA SER A 16 -16.74 21.75 10.71
C SER A 16 -17.47 21.57 9.37
N LEU A 17 -17.34 20.41 8.74
CA LEU A 17 -18.01 20.06 7.49
C LEU A 17 -19.46 19.66 7.72
N SER A 18 -20.34 19.96 6.76
CA SER A 18 -21.68 19.39 6.74
C SER A 18 -21.66 17.87 6.55
N LEU A 19 -22.76 17.19 6.88
CA LEU A 19 -22.84 15.72 6.73
C LEU A 19 -22.58 15.26 5.30
N ASP A 20 -23.12 15.97 4.30
CA ASP A 20 -22.90 15.66 2.88
C ASP A 20 -21.40 15.80 2.50
N GLU A 21 -20.74 16.86 2.98
CA GLU A 21 -19.30 17.06 2.75
C GLU A 21 -18.43 16.02 3.48
N GLN A 22 -18.85 15.56 4.66
CA GLN A 22 -18.18 14.47 5.37
C GLN A 22 -18.30 13.15 4.58
N ASP A 23 -19.48 12.84 4.05
CA ASP A 23 -19.69 11.64 3.23
C ASP A 23 -18.86 11.69 1.94
N ASP A 24 -18.80 12.85 1.28
CA ASP A 24 -17.94 13.07 0.11
C ASP A 24 -16.46 12.89 0.46
N LEU A 25 -16.02 13.43 1.60
CA LEU A 25 -14.64 13.28 2.07
C LEU A 25 -14.28 11.81 2.30
N ILE A 26 -15.18 11.04 2.93
CA ILE A 26 -14.99 9.59 3.14
C ILE A 26 -14.79 8.87 1.80
N ASN A 27 -15.63 9.18 0.81
CA ASN A 27 -15.55 8.59 -0.52
C ASN A 27 -14.22 8.94 -1.21
N ILE A 28 -13.79 10.19 -1.14
CA ILE A 28 -12.52 10.66 -1.71
C ILE A 28 -11.33 9.95 -1.04
N ILE A 29 -11.31 9.87 0.29
CA ILE A 29 -10.23 9.21 1.04
C ILE A 29 -10.16 7.73 0.66
N ARG A 30 -11.30 7.04 0.61
CA ARG A 30 -11.35 5.63 0.22
C ARG A 30 -10.80 5.41 -1.19
N HIS A 31 -11.21 6.25 -2.14
CA HIS A 31 -10.71 6.17 -3.51
C HIS A 31 -9.18 6.37 -3.57
N ARG A 32 -8.66 7.38 -2.87
CA ARG A 32 -7.21 7.64 -2.79
C ARG A 32 -6.44 6.47 -2.18
N GLN A 33 -6.97 5.80 -1.17
CA GLN A 33 -6.34 4.62 -0.57
C GLN A 33 -6.28 3.45 -1.56
N ILE A 34 -7.34 3.22 -2.33
CA ILE A 34 -7.39 2.19 -3.37
C ILE A 34 -6.32 2.46 -4.44
N GLU A 35 -6.22 3.71 -4.92
CA GLU A 35 -5.23 4.07 -5.93
C GLU A 35 -3.79 3.92 -5.43
N LYS A 36 -3.49 4.36 -4.18
CA LYS A 36 -2.18 4.12 -3.58
C LYS A 36 -1.82 2.64 -3.51
N ARG A 37 -2.77 1.79 -3.12
CA ARG A 37 -2.54 0.34 -3.10
C ARG A 37 -2.32 -0.24 -4.50
N ARG A 38 -3.00 0.27 -5.52
CA ARG A 38 -2.76 -0.12 -6.92
C ARG A 38 -1.36 0.28 -7.39
N GLU A 39 -0.89 1.46 -7.02
CA GLU A 39 0.48 1.90 -7.30
C GLU A 39 1.52 1.00 -6.63
N GLU A 40 1.32 0.61 -5.37
CA GLU A 40 2.19 -0.34 -4.66
C GLU A 40 2.21 -1.70 -5.36
N ILE A 41 1.05 -2.23 -5.77
CA ILE A 41 0.97 -3.48 -6.52
C ILE A 41 1.71 -3.36 -7.86
N ALA A 42 1.55 -2.25 -8.58
CA ALA A 42 2.25 -2.03 -9.84
C ALA A 42 3.77 -2.01 -9.64
N LYS A 43 4.27 -1.33 -8.59
CA LYS A 43 5.70 -1.34 -8.23
C LYS A 43 6.19 -2.74 -7.91
N ASN A 44 5.44 -3.50 -7.13
CA ASN A 44 5.78 -4.89 -6.78
C ASN A 44 5.84 -5.79 -8.02
N ILE A 45 4.92 -5.63 -8.97
CA ILE A 45 4.94 -6.37 -10.25
C ILE A 45 6.18 -6.04 -11.06
N VAL A 46 6.54 -4.76 -11.16
CA VAL A 46 7.75 -4.34 -11.88
C VAL A 46 8.99 -4.96 -11.23
N GLN A 47 9.10 -4.88 -9.90
CA GLN A 47 10.22 -5.46 -9.16
C GLN A 47 10.29 -6.98 -9.34
N ALA A 48 9.17 -7.69 -9.16
CA ALA A 48 9.12 -9.15 -9.32
C ALA A 48 9.52 -9.59 -10.74
N ARG A 49 9.14 -8.84 -11.77
CA ARG A 49 9.58 -9.10 -13.15
C ARG A 49 11.08 -8.90 -13.33
N GLN A 50 11.63 -7.84 -12.74
CA GLN A 50 13.08 -7.59 -12.78
C GLN A 50 13.85 -8.68 -12.06
N ASP A 51 13.41 -9.11 -10.88
CA ASP A 51 14.05 -10.17 -10.11
C ASP A 51 14.01 -11.50 -10.86
N TYR A 52 12.87 -11.82 -11.49
CA TYR A 52 12.75 -13.01 -12.33
C TYR A 52 13.73 -12.98 -13.52
N GLN A 53 13.84 -11.85 -14.22
CA GLN A 53 14.76 -11.67 -15.34
C GLN A 53 16.22 -11.74 -14.92
N GLN A 54 16.55 -11.20 -13.74
CA GLN A 54 17.90 -11.22 -13.17
C GLN A 54 18.25 -12.55 -12.49
N GLY A 55 17.31 -13.51 -12.43
CA GLY A 55 17.51 -14.77 -11.73
C GLY A 55 17.59 -14.63 -10.20
N LYS A 56 17.18 -13.48 -9.65
CA LYS A 56 17.08 -13.21 -8.21
C LYS A 56 15.80 -13.79 -7.61
N VAL A 57 15.41 -14.95 -8.11
CA VAL A 57 14.26 -15.72 -7.64
C VAL A 57 14.76 -17.10 -7.28
N PHE A 58 14.24 -17.65 -6.19
CA PHE A 58 14.53 -19.03 -5.83
C PHE A 58 14.07 -19.96 -6.96
N ARG A 59 14.93 -20.91 -7.34
CA ARG A 59 14.63 -21.94 -8.34
C ARG A 59 15.17 -23.26 -7.80
N GLY A 60 14.30 -24.25 -7.66
CA GLY A 60 14.64 -25.56 -7.14
C GLY A 60 13.51 -26.55 -7.39
N ASN A 61 13.78 -27.81 -7.11
CA ASN A 61 12.77 -28.86 -7.07
C ASN A 61 11.94 -28.77 -5.77
N ILE A 62 11.01 -29.71 -5.57
CA ILE A 62 10.14 -29.72 -4.39
C ILE A 62 10.94 -29.87 -3.09
N ASP A 63 12.00 -30.67 -3.07
CA ASP A 63 12.85 -30.88 -1.90
C ASP A 63 13.63 -29.60 -1.54
N ASP A 64 14.11 -28.87 -2.56
CA ASP A 64 14.78 -27.58 -2.38
C ASP A 64 13.81 -26.54 -1.78
N ILE A 65 12.56 -26.49 -2.26
CA ILE A 65 11.51 -25.58 -1.75
C ILE A 65 11.17 -25.90 -0.30
N ILE A 66 10.96 -27.18 0.03
CA ILE A 66 10.65 -27.62 1.40
C ILE A 66 11.80 -27.28 2.36
N THR A 67 13.04 -27.42 1.90
CA THR A 67 14.21 -27.08 2.71
C THR A 67 14.27 -25.58 3.01
N GLU A 68 14.05 -24.73 2.01
CA GLU A 68 14.03 -23.28 2.17
C GLU A 68 12.93 -22.83 3.16
N LEU A 69 11.70 -23.32 2.98
CA LEU A 69 10.55 -22.93 3.81
C LEU A 69 10.67 -23.35 5.28
N ASN A 70 11.49 -24.34 5.60
CA ASN A 70 11.72 -24.80 6.97
C ASN A 70 12.90 -24.08 7.65
N ASN A 71 13.66 -23.26 6.91
CA ASN A 71 14.82 -22.52 7.41
C ASN A 71 14.53 -21.03 7.74
N ASP A 72 13.30 -20.56 7.50
CA ASP A 72 12.77 -19.23 7.91
C ASP A 72 12.00 -19.30 9.25
#